data_AF-A0A7K0DQG9-F1
#
_entry.id   AF-A0A7K0DQG9-F1
#
_cell.length_a   1.000
_cell.length_b   1.000
_cell.length_c   1.000
_cell.angle_alpha   90.00
_cell.angle_beta   90.00
_cell.angle_gamma   90.00
#
_symmetry.space_group_name_H-M   'P 1'
#
loop_
_entity.id
_entity.type
_entity.pdbx_description
1 polymer ?
#
loop_
_entity_poly.entity_id
_entity_poly.type
_entity_poly.pdbx_seq_one_letter_code
_entity_poly.pdbx_strand_id
1 'polypeptide(L)'
;MKYDDDVIKTLGPAGTDAHAEAVRIGGEKIELFPSFRAAIDDSEAHGGRALVAAGYLDMTAGSVVDSWVDLHFSKLHSMTMVGVWESPTKQMCVAVHSDFAGGLGDIRSAVSHPATLQFVRQHMPADIALSTVKAKPEAARLVSEHYADACIGSVDVVESIDNLKILRKIEASMVWCLYEHR
;
A
#
# COMPACT_ATOMS: atom_id res chain seq x y z
N MET A 1 9.83 -30.99 -9.14
CA MET A 1 8.42 -30.66 -8.83
C MET A 1 7.99 -29.66 -9.90
N LYS A 2 6.90 -29.87 -10.63
CA LYS A 2 6.39 -28.83 -11.55
C LYS A 2 5.73 -27.79 -10.65
N TYR A 3 6.29 -26.59 -10.59
CA TYR A 3 5.64 -25.48 -9.90
C TYR A 3 4.46 -25.03 -10.76
N ASP A 4 3.38 -24.64 -10.08
CA ASP A 4 2.18 -24.15 -10.73
C ASP A 4 2.44 -22.67 -11.08
N ASP A 5 3.03 -22.44 -12.26
CA ASP A 5 3.51 -21.11 -12.69
C ASP A 5 2.36 -20.08 -12.82
N ASP A 6 1.09 -20.52 -12.76
CA ASP A 6 -0.10 -19.68 -12.87
C ASP A 6 -0.62 -19.08 -11.55
N VAL A 7 0.07 -19.34 -10.42
CA VAL A 7 -0.28 -18.71 -9.13
C VAL A 7 0.46 -17.39 -8.92
N ILE A 8 -0.26 -16.31 -8.66
CA ILE A 8 0.30 -15.02 -8.25
C ILE A 8 0.11 -14.83 -6.75
N LYS A 9 1.23 -14.65 -6.04
CA LYS A 9 1.28 -14.47 -4.59
C LYS A 9 1.61 -13.01 -4.28
N THR A 10 0.79 -12.36 -3.45
CA THR A 10 0.99 -10.93 -3.15
C THR A 10 0.42 -10.50 -1.80
N LEU A 11 0.57 -9.22 -1.47
CA LEU A 11 0.07 -8.61 -0.24
C LEU A 11 -1.48 -8.55 -0.21
N GLY A 12 -2.05 -9.13 0.85
CA GLY A 12 -3.45 -9.00 1.21
C GLY A 12 -3.74 -7.82 2.18
N PRO A 13 -4.99 -7.68 2.64
CA PRO A 13 -6.16 -8.50 2.28
C PRO A 13 -6.66 -8.19 0.85
N ALA A 14 -7.78 -8.82 0.45
CA ALA A 14 -8.42 -8.49 -0.82
C ALA A 14 -8.83 -7.00 -0.84
N GLY A 15 -8.64 -6.35 -1.99
CA GLY A 15 -8.97 -4.94 -2.19
C GLY A 15 -7.80 -3.97 -2.00
N THR A 16 -6.61 -4.45 -1.65
CA THR A 16 -5.37 -3.65 -1.74
C THR A 16 -5.01 -3.33 -3.20
N ASP A 17 -4.14 -2.35 -3.39
CA ASP A 17 -3.55 -2.06 -4.71
C ASP A 17 -2.84 -3.31 -5.29
N ALA A 18 -2.19 -4.11 -4.43
CA ALA A 18 -1.49 -5.32 -4.81
C ALA A 18 -2.43 -6.43 -5.31
N HIS A 19 -3.55 -6.64 -4.61
CA HIS A 19 -4.59 -7.56 -5.06
C HIS A 19 -5.19 -7.12 -6.39
N ALA A 20 -5.53 -5.83 -6.53
CA ALA A 20 -6.08 -5.30 -7.78
C ALA A 20 -5.11 -5.48 -8.95
N GLU A 21 -3.82 -5.26 -8.71
CA GLU A 21 -2.79 -5.42 -9.72
C GLU A 21 -2.59 -6.90 -10.12
N ALA A 22 -2.61 -7.83 -9.17
CA ALA A 22 -2.55 -9.27 -9.45
C ALA A 22 -3.72 -9.74 -10.32
N VAL A 23 -4.94 -9.23 -10.06
CA VAL A 23 -6.12 -9.49 -10.91
C VAL A 23 -5.91 -8.90 -12.31
N ARG A 24 -5.41 -7.66 -12.40
CA ARG A 24 -5.23 -6.94 -13.67
C ARG A 24 -4.28 -7.66 -14.64
N ILE A 25 -3.19 -8.25 -14.13
CA ILE A 25 -2.22 -8.98 -14.95
C ILE A 25 -2.65 -10.40 -15.30
N GLY A 26 -3.87 -10.80 -14.90
CA GLY A 26 -4.49 -12.06 -15.31
C GLY A 26 -4.04 -13.28 -14.50
N GLY A 27 -3.72 -13.11 -13.21
CA GLY A 27 -3.48 -14.27 -12.35
C GLY A 27 -4.73 -15.16 -12.24
N GLU A 28 -4.66 -16.38 -12.76
CA GLU A 28 -5.78 -17.34 -12.69
C GLU A 28 -6.08 -17.76 -11.24
N LYS A 29 -5.02 -17.84 -10.42
CA LYS A 29 -5.10 -18.07 -8.99
C LYS A 29 -4.27 -17.01 -8.25
N ILE A 30 -4.91 -16.30 -7.31
CA ILE A 30 -4.26 -15.27 -6.49
C ILE A 30 -4.27 -15.70 -5.04
N GLU A 31 -3.09 -15.75 -4.43
CA GLU A 31 -2.92 -16.07 -3.01
C GLU A 31 -2.44 -14.82 -2.25
N LEU A 32 -3.14 -14.51 -1.16
CA LEU A 32 -2.93 -13.29 -0.39
C LEU A 32 -2.21 -13.57 0.92
N PHE A 33 -1.13 -12.83 1.16
CA PHE A 33 -0.24 -12.98 2.29
C PHE A 33 -0.25 -11.74 3.19
N PRO A 34 0.13 -11.86 4.47
CA PRO A 34 0.14 -10.73 5.41
C PRO A 34 1.23 -9.68 5.10
N SER A 35 2.24 -10.03 4.29
CA SER A 35 3.31 -9.12 3.87
C SER A 35 3.85 -9.54 2.50
N PHE A 36 4.53 -8.62 1.80
CA PHE A 36 5.25 -8.99 0.57
C PHE A 36 6.40 -9.96 0.83
N ARG A 37 7.01 -9.90 2.02
CA ARG A 37 7.99 -10.88 2.51
C ARG A 37 7.43 -12.28 2.52
N ALA A 38 6.29 -12.46 3.19
CA ALA A 38 5.64 -13.76 3.26
C ALA A 38 5.26 -14.27 1.86
N ALA A 39 4.79 -13.40 0.96
CA ALA A 39 4.45 -13.77 -0.40
C ALA A 39 5.67 -14.26 -1.22
N ILE A 40 6.81 -13.55 -1.17
CA ILE A 40 7.99 -13.92 -1.93
C ILE A 40 8.71 -15.14 -1.34
N ASP A 41 8.73 -15.27 -0.01
CA ASP A 41 9.28 -16.44 0.69
C ASP A 41 8.47 -17.70 0.33
N ASP A 42 7.14 -17.58 0.26
CA ASP A 42 6.27 -18.68 -0.13
C ASP A 42 6.38 -19.01 -1.63
N SER A 43 6.57 -18.00 -2.48
CA SER A 43 6.85 -18.21 -3.92
C SER A 43 8.17 -18.94 -4.13
N GLU A 44 9.19 -18.61 -3.34
CA GLU A 44 10.48 -19.28 -3.37
C GLU A 44 10.37 -20.75 -2.90
N ALA A 45 9.67 -21.00 -1.80
CA ALA A 45 9.58 -22.33 -1.20
C ALA A 45 8.64 -23.28 -1.96
N HIS A 46 7.53 -22.75 -2.50
CA HIS A 46 6.42 -23.56 -3.01
C HIS A 46 6.10 -23.27 -4.49
N GLY A 47 6.88 -22.41 -5.16
CA GLY A 47 6.66 -22.01 -6.55
C GLY A 47 5.57 -20.96 -6.73
N GLY A 48 5.27 -20.64 -7.98
CA GLY A 48 4.42 -19.50 -8.34
C GLY A 48 5.22 -18.19 -8.43
N ARG A 49 4.51 -17.10 -8.73
CA ARG A 49 5.10 -15.79 -8.97
C ARG A 49 4.77 -14.82 -7.85
N ALA A 50 5.76 -14.11 -7.33
CA ALA A 50 5.57 -13.07 -6.32
C ALA A 50 5.37 -11.71 -6.99
N LEU A 51 4.26 -11.04 -6.72
CA LEU A 51 4.03 -9.65 -7.14
C LEU A 51 4.32 -8.72 -5.96
N VAL A 52 5.32 -7.84 -6.12
CA VAL A 52 5.79 -6.93 -5.06
C VAL A 52 5.82 -5.49 -5.55
N ALA A 53 5.37 -4.55 -4.71
CA ALA A 53 5.51 -3.12 -5.00
C ALA A 53 6.95 -2.64 -4.76
N ALA A 54 7.55 -1.95 -5.72
CA ALA A 54 8.92 -1.42 -5.61
C ALA A 54 9.06 -0.29 -4.57
N GLY A 55 7.93 0.31 -4.15
CA GLY A 55 7.88 1.32 -3.08
C GLY A 55 7.52 0.76 -1.70
N TYR A 56 7.51 -0.57 -1.52
CA TYR A 56 7.14 -1.18 -0.24
C TYR A 56 8.10 -0.80 0.89
N LEU A 57 7.51 -0.42 2.02
CA LEU A 57 8.15 -0.23 3.31
C LEU A 57 7.26 -0.87 4.37
N ASP A 58 7.83 -1.73 5.20
CA ASP A 58 7.23 -2.21 6.43
C ASP A 58 7.83 -1.45 7.61
N MET A 59 6.98 -0.98 8.52
CA MET A 59 7.40 -0.22 9.68
C MET A 59 6.83 -0.81 10.95
N THR A 60 7.70 -0.96 11.96
CA THR A 60 7.32 -1.32 13.33
C THR A 60 7.92 -0.31 14.29
N ALA A 61 7.08 0.24 15.19
CA ALA A 61 7.50 1.23 16.19
C ALA A 61 8.31 2.41 15.62
N GLY A 62 7.91 2.92 14.45
CA GLY A 62 8.55 4.05 13.79
C GLY A 62 9.87 3.75 13.08
N SER A 63 10.30 2.48 13.05
CA SER A 63 11.49 2.04 12.31
C SER A 63 11.11 1.18 11.11
N VAL A 64 11.83 1.33 10.00
CA VAL A 64 11.71 0.43 8.85
C VAL A 64 12.28 -0.93 9.27
N VAL A 65 11.46 -1.97 9.18
CA VAL A 65 11.86 -3.37 9.49
C VAL A 65 12.02 -4.21 8.24
N ASP A 66 11.41 -3.78 7.13
CA ASP A 66 11.56 -4.42 5.84
C ASP A 66 11.26 -3.42 4.72
N SER A 67 11.80 -3.67 3.54
CA SER A 67 11.57 -2.85 2.35
C SER A 67 11.66 -3.69 1.09
N TRP A 68 11.23 -3.12 -0.04
CA TRP A 68 11.47 -3.75 -1.33
C TRP A 68 12.96 -3.98 -1.62
N VAL A 69 13.84 -3.07 -1.17
CA VAL A 69 15.28 -3.20 -1.36
C VAL A 69 15.81 -4.41 -0.58
N ASP A 70 15.40 -4.56 0.67
CA ASP A 70 15.79 -5.70 1.52
C ASP A 70 15.24 -7.02 0.95
N LEU A 71 13.98 -7.02 0.48
CA LEU A 71 13.39 -8.15 -0.22
C LEU A 71 14.21 -8.54 -1.45
N HIS A 72 14.44 -7.58 -2.34
CA HIS A 72 15.12 -7.83 -3.61
C HIS A 72 16.53 -8.39 -3.39
N PHE A 73 17.33 -7.78 -2.51
CA PHE A 73 18.69 -8.23 -2.25
C PHE A 73 18.75 -9.60 -1.55
N SER A 74 17.82 -9.88 -0.63
CA SER A 74 17.76 -11.19 0.03
C SER A 74 17.42 -12.35 -0.92
N LYS A 75 16.82 -12.06 -2.09
CA LYS A 75 16.34 -13.07 -3.05
C LYS A 75 17.14 -13.14 -4.35
N LEU A 76 18.27 -12.43 -4.46
CA LEU A 76 19.04 -12.35 -5.71
C LEU A 76 19.45 -13.70 -6.29
N HIS A 77 19.67 -14.71 -5.43
CA HIS A 77 20.22 -16.01 -5.81
C HIS A 77 19.16 -17.09 -6.04
N SER A 78 17.93 -16.85 -5.62
CA SER A 78 16.84 -17.83 -5.64
C SER A 78 15.66 -17.39 -6.51
N MET A 79 15.45 -16.07 -6.65
CA MET A 79 14.39 -15.51 -7.47
C MET A 79 14.97 -14.68 -8.62
N THR A 80 14.25 -14.64 -9.73
CA THR A 80 14.50 -13.74 -10.88
C THR A 80 13.33 -12.79 -11.03
N MET A 81 13.62 -11.52 -11.29
CA MET A 81 12.61 -10.54 -11.68
C MET A 81 12.32 -10.69 -13.17
N VAL A 82 11.08 -11.00 -13.51
CA VAL A 82 10.63 -11.29 -14.88
C VAL A 82 9.69 -10.26 -15.46
N GLY A 83 9.26 -9.30 -14.65
CA GLY A 83 8.50 -8.16 -15.11
C GLY A 83 8.68 -6.95 -14.19
N VAL A 84 8.74 -5.78 -14.82
CA VAL A 84 8.68 -4.48 -14.14
C VAL A 84 7.80 -3.56 -14.95
N TRP A 85 6.82 -2.95 -14.32
CA TRP A 85 5.96 -1.98 -14.97
C TRP A 85 5.38 -1.00 -13.95
N GLU A 86 4.91 0.12 -14.46
CA GLU A 86 4.14 1.10 -13.70
C GLU A 86 2.64 0.87 -13.95
N SER A 87 1.83 0.98 -12.90
CA SER A 87 0.37 0.89 -13.00
C SER A 87 -0.27 1.93 -12.07
N PRO A 88 -1.39 2.56 -12.47
CA PRO A 88 -2.16 3.42 -11.57
C PRO A 88 -2.54 2.69 -10.28
N THR A 89 -2.39 3.35 -9.15
CA THR A 89 -2.99 2.86 -7.90
C THR A 89 -4.48 3.14 -7.90
N LYS A 90 -5.22 2.61 -6.92
CA LYS A 90 -6.52 3.18 -6.58
C LYS A 90 -6.40 4.69 -6.40
N GLN A 91 -7.43 5.43 -6.83
CA GLN A 91 -7.48 6.87 -6.62
C GLN A 91 -7.36 7.15 -5.12
N MET A 92 -6.40 8.00 -4.75
CA MET A 92 -6.15 8.37 -3.36
C MET A 92 -6.75 9.73 -3.04
N CYS A 93 -6.81 10.06 -1.76
CA CYS A 93 -7.29 11.35 -1.33
C CYS A 93 -6.69 11.81 0.00
N VAL A 94 -6.70 13.12 0.21
CA VAL A 94 -6.71 13.72 1.55
C VAL A 94 -8.16 13.74 2.02
N ALA A 95 -8.42 13.03 3.12
CA ALA A 95 -9.73 12.97 3.74
C ALA A 95 -9.68 13.51 5.17
N VAL A 96 -10.79 14.12 5.60
CA VAL A 96 -10.99 14.70 6.93
C VAL A 96 -12.36 14.28 7.45
N HIS A 97 -12.60 14.45 8.75
CA HIS A 97 -13.95 14.28 9.30
C HIS A 97 -14.93 15.30 8.70
N SER A 98 -16.21 14.94 8.55
CA SER A 98 -17.21 15.75 7.87
C SER A 98 -17.43 17.13 8.51
N ASP A 99 -17.27 17.22 9.83
CA ASP A 99 -17.40 18.46 10.62
C ASP A 99 -16.14 19.35 10.60
N PHE A 100 -15.02 18.89 10.01
CA PHE A 100 -13.80 19.68 9.91
C PHE A 100 -14.07 20.96 9.09
N ALA A 101 -14.00 22.12 9.73
CA ALA A 101 -14.42 23.39 9.11
C ALA A 101 -13.35 24.04 8.22
N GLY A 102 -12.10 23.59 8.29
CA GLY A 102 -10.96 24.17 7.58
C GLY A 102 -10.72 23.61 6.18
N GLY A 103 -9.71 24.17 5.51
CA GLY A 103 -9.13 23.63 4.28
C GLY A 103 -7.83 22.85 4.54
N LEU A 104 -7.12 22.47 3.46
CA LEU A 104 -5.84 21.76 3.56
C LEU A 104 -4.81 22.50 4.43
N GLY A 105 -4.82 23.85 4.41
CA GLY A 105 -3.89 24.67 5.19
C GLY A 105 -4.15 24.69 6.70
N ASP A 106 -5.31 24.20 7.15
CA ASP A 106 -5.72 24.21 8.56
C ASP A 106 -5.45 22.87 9.26
N ILE A 107 -5.03 21.84 8.52
CA ILE A 107 -4.68 20.52 9.05
C ILE A 107 -3.50 20.68 10.01
N ARG A 108 -3.63 20.16 11.24
CA ARG A 108 -2.57 20.16 12.27
C ARG A 108 -2.07 18.77 12.60
N SER A 109 -2.83 17.73 12.29
CA SER A 109 -2.47 16.34 12.51
C SER A 109 -2.90 15.45 11.36
N ALA A 110 -2.08 14.46 11.01
CA ALA A 110 -2.42 13.48 10.00
C ALA A 110 -1.95 12.07 10.33
N VAL A 111 -2.68 11.09 9.80
CA VAL A 111 -2.34 9.67 9.87
C VAL A 111 -2.18 9.13 8.44
N SER A 112 -1.12 8.37 8.17
CA SER A 112 -0.89 7.78 6.85
C SER A 112 -0.21 6.41 6.92
N HIS A 113 -0.40 5.59 5.89
CA HIS A 113 0.50 4.47 5.67
C HIS A 113 1.93 4.97 5.33
N PRO A 114 3.01 4.28 5.72
CA PRO A 114 4.39 4.65 5.38
C PRO A 114 4.63 4.89 3.88
N ALA A 115 4.12 3.99 3.03
CA ALA A 115 4.29 4.10 1.58
C ALA A 115 3.63 5.35 0.96
N THR A 116 2.75 6.04 1.69
CA THR A 116 2.04 7.24 1.21
C THR A 116 2.47 8.53 1.93
N LEU A 117 3.53 8.49 2.75
CA LEU A 117 4.05 9.67 3.46
C LEU A 117 4.46 10.81 2.54
N GLN A 118 4.84 10.50 1.29
CA GLN A 118 5.18 11.52 0.32
C GLN A 118 3.97 12.41 -0.04
N PHE A 119 2.75 11.86 -0.05
CA PHE A 119 1.54 12.66 -0.31
C PHE A 119 1.19 13.59 0.83
N VAL A 120 1.47 13.19 2.08
CA VAL A 120 1.36 14.08 3.25
C VAL A 120 2.23 15.32 3.03
N ARG A 121 3.51 15.12 2.70
CA ARG A 121 4.47 16.21 2.47
C ARG A 121 4.10 17.13 1.32
N GLN A 122 3.40 16.61 0.30
CA GLN A 122 3.02 17.37 -0.89
C GLN A 122 1.70 18.14 -0.76
N HIS A 123 0.81 17.72 0.15
CA HIS A 123 -0.56 18.21 0.18
C HIS A 123 -1.01 18.78 1.52
N MET A 124 -0.20 18.63 2.56
CA MET A 124 -0.49 19.14 3.91
C MET A 124 0.62 20.11 4.36
N PRO A 125 0.36 20.94 5.39
CA PRO A 125 1.36 21.83 5.95
C PRO A 125 2.61 21.08 6.43
N ALA A 126 3.77 21.73 6.41
CA ALA A 126 5.04 21.11 6.76
C ALA A 126 5.20 20.82 8.27
N ASP A 127 4.43 21.51 9.10
CA ASP A 127 4.53 21.54 10.57
C ASP A 127 3.43 20.72 11.28
N ILE A 128 2.81 19.76 10.59
CA ILE A 128 1.78 18.90 11.19
C ILE A 128 2.37 17.79 12.07
N ALA A 129 1.58 17.35 13.06
CA ALA A 129 1.84 16.11 13.78
C ALA A 129 1.49 14.90 12.89
N LEU A 130 2.47 14.04 12.61
CA LEU A 130 2.29 12.89 11.70
C LEU A 130 2.48 11.57 12.43
N SER A 131 1.52 10.66 12.29
CA SER A 131 1.62 9.27 12.75
C SER A 131 1.40 8.28 11.60
N THR A 132 1.90 7.05 11.79
CA THR A 132 1.79 5.99 10.79
C THR A 132 0.94 4.81 11.27
N VAL A 133 0.28 4.16 10.31
CA VAL A 133 -0.54 2.95 10.51
C VAL A 133 -0.16 1.86 9.51
N LYS A 134 -0.61 0.63 9.76
CA LYS A 134 -0.27 -0.52 8.90
C LYS A 134 -1.08 -0.60 7.63
N ALA A 135 -2.23 0.07 7.56
CA ALA A 135 -3.07 0.05 6.37
C ALA A 135 -3.84 1.37 6.19
N LYS A 136 -4.10 1.75 4.93
CA LYS A 136 -4.88 2.95 4.59
C LYS A 136 -6.29 2.95 5.22
N PRO A 137 -7.04 1.83 5.28
CA PRO A 137 -8.33 1.80 5.97
C PRO A 137 -8.24 2.12 7.47
N GLU A 138 -7.14 1.77 8.12
CA GLU A 138 -6.91 2.12 9.53
C GLU A 138 -6.75 3.63 9.70
N ALA A 139 -6.07 4.31 8.77
CA ALA A 139 -5.93 5.77 8.79
C ALA A 139 -7.28 6.47 8.64
N ALA A 140 -8.12 6.00 7.72
CA ALA A 140 -9.47 6.54 7.51
C ALA A 140 -10.34 6.37 8.77
N ARG A 141 -10.29 5.19 9.42
CA ARG A 141 -10.99 4.93 10.68
C ARG A 141 -10.55 5.89 11.80
N LEU A 142 -9.24 6.13 11.97
CA LEU A 142 -8.75 7.02 13.02
C LEU A 142 -9.22 8.48 12.83
N VAL A 143 -9.31 8.96 11.59
CA VAL A 143 -9.89 10.28 11.31
C VAL A 143 -11.40 10.30 11.57
N SER A 144 -12.11 9.22 11.23
CA SER A 144 -13.54 9.08 11.51
C SER A 144 -13.86 9.11 13.01
N GLU A 145 -12.88 8.76 13.85
CA GLU A 145 -12.96 8.73 15.30
C GLU A 145 -12.31 9.97 15.96
N HIS A 146 -11.97 11.00 15.18
CA HIS A 146 -11.32 12.24 15.64
C HIS A 146 -9.93 12.08 16.29
N TYR A 147 -9.19 11.01 15.99
CA TYR A 147 -7.81 10.84 16.48
C TYR A 147 -6.77 11.66 15.68
N ALA A 148 -7.14 12.16 14.50
CA ALA A 148 -6.35 13.08 13.69
C ALA A 148 -7.26 13.92 12.77
N ASP A 149 -6.77 15.07 12.31
CA ASP A 149 -7.54 15.95 11.43
C ASP A 149 -7.71 15.35 10.04
N ALA A 150 -6.67 14.68 9.52
CA ALA A 150 -6.63 14.19 8.15
C ALA A 150 -5.95 12.82 7.99
N CYS A 151 -6.23 12.17 6.85
CA CYS A 151 -5.50 10.98 6.42
C CYS A 151 -5.24 10.98 4.91
N ILE A 152 -4.26 10.15 4.50
CA ILE A 152 -4.15 9.67 3.11
C ILE A 152 -4.86 8.32 3.02
N GLY A 153 -5.94 8.27 2.26
CA GLY A 153 -6.77 7.08 2.06
C GLY A 153 -7.03 6.81 0.58
N SER A 154 -7.59 5.63 0.28
CA SER A 154 -8.19 5.35 -1.03
C SER A 154 -9.61 5.91 -1.07
N VAL A 155 -10.02 6.49 -2.21
CA VAL A 155 -11.32 7.15 -2.37
C VAL A 155 -12.47 6.21 -2.05
N ASP A 156 -12.43 4.97 -2.53
CA ASP A 156 -13.45 3.96 -2.28
C ASP A 156 -13.63 3.61 -0.79
N VAL A 157 -12.52 3.55 -0.05
CA VAL A 157 -12.53 3.32 1.40
C VAL A 157 -13.10 4.53 2.13
N VAL A 158 -12.68 5.74 1.75
CA VAL A 158 -13.15 6.97 2.40
C VAL A 158 -14.64 7.21 2.12
N GLU A 159 -15.09 6.99 0.89
CA GLU A 159 -16.50 7.11 0.50
C GLU A 159 -17.40 6.05 1.16
N SER A 160 -16.82 4.94 1.66
CA SER A 160 -17.54 3.93 2.45
C SER A 160 -17.77 4.31 3.92
N ILE A 161 -17.21 5.42 4.39
CA ILE A 161 -17.31 5.88 5.78
C ILE A 161 -18.10 7.21 5.82
N ASP A 162 -19.32 7.16 6.35
CA ASP A 162 -20.32 8.24 6.24
C ASP A 162 -19.88 9.61 6.78
N ASN A 163 -19.03 9.63 7.81
CA ASN A 163 -18.59 10.85 8.49
C ASN A 163 -17.22 11.35 8.01
N LEU A 164 -16.75 10.91 6.84
CA LEU A 164 -15.58 11.46 6.18
C LEU A 164 -15.96 12.29 4.95
N LYS A 165 -15.12 13.27 4.63
CA LYS A 165 -15.18 14.00 3.37
C LYS A 165 -13.79 14.14 2.75
N ILE A 166 -13.77 14.19 1.42
CA ILE A 166 -12.54 14.35 0.65
C ILE A 166 -12.25 15.84 0.43
N LEU A 167 -11.07 16.31 0.86
CA LEU A 167 -10.59 17.66 0.55
C LEU A 167 -9.81 17.73 -0.77
N ARG A 168 -9.15 16.63 -1.15
CA ARG A 168 -8.36 16.55 -2.39
C ARG A 168 -8.28 15.11 -2.87
N LYS A 169 -8.52 14.89 -4.16
CA LYS A 169 -8.20 13.64 -4.86
C LYS A 169 -6.77 13.68 -5.39
N ILE A 170 -6.11 12.54 -5.40
CA ILE A 170 -4.71 12.35 -5.76
C ILE A 170 -4.65 11.16 -6.74
N GLU A 171 -4.13 11.42 -7.92
CA GLU A 171 -3.75 10.38 -8.87
C GLU A 171 -2.32 9.96 -8.59
N ALA A 172 -2.09 8.66 -8.52
CA ALA A 172 -0.76 8.11 -8.35
C ALA A 172 -0.60 6.80 -9.10
N SER A 173 0.64 6.43 -9.29
CA SER A 173 1.06 5.16 -9.85
C SER A 173 2.04 4.48 -8.90
N MET A 174 2.19 3.18 -9.10
CA MET A 174 3.14 2.36 -8.37
C MET A 174 3.90 1.48 -9.36
N VAL A 175 5.20 1.34 -9.10
CA VAL A 175 6.05 0.40 -9.84
C VAL A 175 5.90 -0.97 -9.19
N TRP A 176 5.65 -1.96 -10.02
CA TRP A 176 5.45 -3.36 -9.64
C TRP A 176 6.59 -4.21 -10.18
N CYS A 177 6.99 -5.20 -9.38
CA CYS A 177 8.00 -6.18 -9.71
C CYS A 177 7.40 -7.58 -9.59
N LEU A 178 7.47 -8.35 -10.67
CA LEU A 178 7.07 -9.75 -10.71
C LEU A 178 8.31 -10.63 -10.61
N TYR A 179 8.32 -11.52 -9.64
CA TYR A 179 9.40 -12.47 -9.41
C TYR A 179 8.94 -13.89 -9.65
N GLU A 180 9.83 -14.73 -10.15
CA GLU A 180 9.65 -16.18 -10.23
C GLU A 180 10.89 -16.89 -9.68
N HIS A 181 10.73 -18.14 -9.28
CA HIS A 181 11.85 -18.97 -8.84
C HIS A 181 12.81 -19.23 -10.01
N ARG A 182 14.12 -19.24 -9.73
CA ARG A 182 15.17 -19.53 -10.71
C ARG A 182 15.21 -20.98 -11.18
#